data_AF-A0A1Z8RSG7-F1
#
_entry.id   AF-A0A1Z8RSG7-F1
#
_cell.length_a   1.000
_cell.length_b   1.000
_cell.length_c   1.000
_cell.angle_alpha   90.00
_cell.angle_beta   90.00
_cell.angle_gamma   90.00
#
_symmetry.space_group_name_H-M   'P 1'
#
loop_
_entity.id
_entity.type
_entity.pdbx_description
1 polymer ?
#
loop_
_entity_poly.entity_id
_entity_poly.type
_entity_poly.pdbx_seq_one_letter_code
_entity_poly.pdbx_strand_id
1 'polypeptide(L)'
;MKSLITLISLLPIALLAENQVSNAELSKKLDLILDKVSGLEKRVSKLESENTAVRKEVRAAAQSAKEAKSATAGFTIPMETKEKESFFKRMKNEITTQAAKDSGPWAKKSSWALIKRNLTRAEVRRILGNPHKVKINNDPRIDQIYHYSGDLDADGKENVGLVQFFKDRVVSFQSPFEK
;
A
#
# COMPACT_ATOMS: atom_id res chain seq x y z
N MET A 1 107.74 -26.00 -39.68
CA MET A 1 107.98 -24.55 -39.49
C MET A 1 107.26 -23.82 -40.60
N LYS A 2 106.04 -23.33 -40.33
CA LYS A 2 105.66 -21.91 -40.17
C LYS A 2 105.85 -21.05 -41.44
N SER A 3 104.74 -20.79 -42.15
CA SER A 3 104.12 -19.46 -42.39
C SER A 3 103.14 -19.60 -43.58
N LEU A 4 101.82 -19.60 -43.36
CA LEU A 4 100.88 -18.46 -43.26
C LEU A 4 100.33 -18.04 -44.64
N ILE A 5 98.99 -18.00 -44.75
CA ILE A 5 98.13 -16.94 -45.35
C ILE A 5 96.81 -17.56 -45.89
N THR A 6 95.77 -17.33 -45.09
CA THR A 6 94.33 -17.08 -45.36
C THR A 6 93.73 -17.34 -46.76
N LEU A 7 92.61 -18.07 -46.81
CA LEU A 7 91.44 -17.65 -47.61
C LEU A 7 90.11 -18.27 -47.09
N ILE A 8 89.10 -17.41 -47.10
CA ILE A 8 87.73 -17.48 -46.58
C ILE A 8 86.84 -18.45 -47.38
N SER A 9 85.96 -19.21 -46.70
CA SER A 9 84.66 -19.59 -47.27
C SER A 9 83.57 -19.82 -46.20
N LEU A 10 82.73 -18.80 -46.08
CA LEU A 10 81.29 -18.77 -45.73
C LEU A 10 80.63 -20.01 -45.11
N LEU A 11 80.07 -19.82 -43.91
CA LEU A 11 78.71 -20.26 -43.57
C LEU A 11 78.04 -19.17 -42.72
N PRO A 12 76.75 -18.87 -42.95
CA PRO A 12 76.17 -17.58 -42.59
C PRO A 12 75.75 -17.56 -41.12
N ILE A 13 76.25 -16.54 -40.42
CA ILE A 13 75.64 -16.03 -39.20
C ILE A 13 74.30 -15.42 -39.62
N ALA A 14 73.24 -16.22 -39.63
CA ALA A 14 71.86 -15.75 -39.68
C ALA A 14 71.17 -16.16 -38.37
N LEU A 15 71.72 -15.69 -37.26
CA LEU A 15 71.09 -15.69 -35.95
C LEU A 15 71.20 -14.26 -35.46
N LEU A 16 70.06 -13.69 -35.05
CA LEU A 16 69.79 -12.27 -34.74
C LEU A 16 69.18 -11.46 -35.89
N ALA A 17 68.04 -11.93 -36.41
CA ALA A 17 66.91 -11.02 -36.57
C ALA A 17 66.37 -10.70 -35.17
N GLU A 18 67.15 -9.97 -34.39
CA GLU A 18 66.67 -9.36 -33.16
C GLU A 18 65.77 -8.22 -33.63
N ASN A 19 64.47 -8.40 -33.42
CA ASN A 19 63.46 -7.38 -33.70
C ASN A 19 63.70 -6.24 -32.69
N GLN A 20 64.71 -5.41 -32.95
CA GLN A 20 65.11 -4.26 -32.14
C GLN A 20 64.00 -3.21 -32.26
N VAL A 21 62.95 -3.39 -31.46
CA VAL A 21 61.86 -2.43 -31.33
C VAL A 21 62.49 -1.11 -30.87
N SER A 22 62.35 -0.07 -31.68
CA SER A 22 62.86 1.25 -31.33
C SER A 22 62.24 1.73 -30.02
N ASN A 23 63.05 2.34 -29.14
CA ASN A 23 62.58 2.96 -27.88
C ASN A 23 61.41 3.94 -28.10
N ALA A 24 61.32 4.55 -29.29
CA ALA A 24 60.20 5.41 -29.67
C ALA A 24 58.89 4.64 -29.88
N GLU A 25 58.95 3.42 -30.39
CA GLU A 25 57.78 2.57 -30.60
C GLU A 25 57.30 1.93 -29.29
N LEU A 26 58.24 1.56 -28.42
CA LEU A 26 57.95 1.16 -27.04
C LEU A 26 57.25 2.27 -26.25
N SER A 27 57.75 3.51 -26.36
CA SER A 27 57.12 4.67 -25.70
C SER A 27 55.69 4.90 -26.19
N LYS A 28 55.45 4.84 -27.51
CA LYS A 28 54.10 4.96 -28.08
C LYS A 28 53.16 3.83 -27.62
N LYS A 29 53.65 2.60 -27.50
CA LYS A 29 52.86 1.47 -26.97
C LYS A 29 52.55 1.66 -25.49
N LEU A 30 53.50 2.21 -24.71
CA LEU A 30 53.31 2.50 -23.30
C LEU A 30 52.26 3.60 -23.10
N ASP A 31 52.31 4.69 -23.86
CA ASP A 31 51.32 5.77 -23.83
C ASP A 31 49.91 5.23 -24.17
N LEU A 32 49.81 4.40 -25.21
CA LEU A 32 48.56 3.76 -25.59
C LEU A 32 48.01 2.83 -24.49
N ILE A 33 48.89 2.11 -23.79
CA ILE A 33 48.50 1.27 -22.65
C ILE A 33 48.02 2.15 -21.49
N LEU A 34 48.73 3.25 -21.20
CA LEU A 34 48.38 4.19 -20.13
C LEU A 34 46.99 4.80 -20.35
N ASP A 35 46.69 5.21 -21.59
CA ASP A 35 45.38 5.72 -21.98
C ASP A 35 44.28 4.67 -21.85
N LYS A 36 44.55 3.43 -22.28
CA LYS A 36 43.59 2.32 -22.15
C LYS A 36 43.33 1.95 -20.70
N VAL A 37 44.37 1.90 -19.86
CA VAL A 37 44.24 1.61 -18.42
C VAL A 37 43.45 2.71 -17.73
N SER A 38 43.75 3.98 -18.01
CA SER A 38 43.00 5.13 -17.48
C SER A 38 41.52 5.11 -17.92
N GLY A 39 41.26 4.71 -19.16
CA GLY A 39 39.90 4.51 -19.67
C GLY A 39 39.16 3.35 -18.99
N LEU A 40 39.87 2.25 -18.71
CA LEU A 40 39.32 1.11 -17.98
C LEU A 40 39.00 1.46 -16.53
N GLU A 41 39.91 2.14 -15.82
CA GLU A 41 39.70 2.57 -14.44
C GLU A 41 38.43 3.43 -14.31
N LYS A 42 38.25 4.41 -15.19
CA LYS A 42 37.03 5.24 -15.24
C LYS A 42 35.77 4.41 -15.45
N ARG A 43 35.81 3.41 -16.34
CA ARG A 43 34.67 2.52 -16.61
C ARG A 43 34.38 1.62 -15.41
N VAL A 44 35.41 1.09 -14.75
CA VAL A 44 35.26 0.25 -13.55
C VAL A 44 34.64 1.07 -12.42
N SER A 45 35.17 2.26 -12.11
CA SER A 45 34.60 3.11 -11.06
C SER A 45 33.14 3.50 -11.35
N LYS A 46 32.80 3.79 -12.62
CA LYS A 46 31.42 4.06 -13.01
C LYS A 46 30.52 2.83 -12.80
N LEU A 47 30.96 1.65 -13.25
CA LEU A 47 30.21 0.41 -13.08
C LEU A 47 30.03 0.03 -11.62
N GLU A 48 31.04 0.22 -10.77
CA GLU A 48 30.94 -0.01 -9.33
C GLU A 48 29.92 0.93 -8.68
N SER A 49 29.96 2.22 -9.04
CA SER A 49 28.97 3.19 -8.59
C SER A 49 27.55 2.83 -9.04
N GLU A 50 27.35 2.45 -10.30
CA GLU A 50 26.05 2.04 -10.82
C GLU A 50 25.55 0.75 -10.14
N ASN A 51 26.43 -0.23 -9.92
CA ASN A 51 26.07 -1.49 -9.27
C ASN A 51 25.68 -1.27 -7.79
N THR A 52 26.35 -0.36 -7.07
CA THR A 52 25.96 -0.01 -5.69
C THR A 52 24.61 0.69 -5.65
N ALA A 53 24.31 1.58 -6.60
CA ALA A 53 23.00 2.23 -6.73
C ALA A 53 21.89 1.20 -7.03
N VAL A 54 22.10 0.34 -8.02
CA VAL A 54 21.14 -0.73 -8.39
C VAL A 54 20.90 -1.67 -7.21
N ARG A 55 21.93 -2.07 -6.47
CA ARG A 55 21.76 -2.91 -5.27
C ARG A 55 20.93 -2.23 -4.20
N LYS A 56 21.04 -0.91 -4.04
CA LYS A 56 20.23 -0.13 -3.10
C LYS A 56 18.77 -0.08 -3.53
N GLU A 57 18.50 0.16 -4.80
CA GLU A 57 17.15 0.17 -5.36
C GLU A 57 16.47 -1.20 -5.26
N VAL A 58 17.17 -2.28 -5.58
CA VAL A 58 16.66 -3.65 -5.46
C VAL A 58 16.32 -3.98 -4.00
N ARG A 59 17.15 -3.56 -3.04
CA ARG A 59 16.85 -3.75 -1.60
C ARG A 59 15.62 -2.95 -1.16
N ALA A 60 15.50 -1.69 -1.59
CA ALA A 60 14.34 -0.85 -1.28
C ALA A 60 13.05 -1.41 -1.89
N ALA A 61 13.10 -1.90 -3.13
CA ALA A 61 11.97 -2.57 -3.78
C ALA A 61 11.60 -3.88 -3.08
N ALA A 62 12.57 -4.70 -2.68
CA ALA A 62 12.33 -5.93 -1.94
C ALA A 62 11.72 -5.66 -0.56
N GLN A 63 12.17 -4.61 0.13
CA GLN A 63 11.62 -4.19 1.41
C GLN A 63 10.19 -3.66 1.26
N SER A 64 9.94 -2.79 0.28
CA SER A 64 8.59 -2.28 -0.03
C SER A 64 7.64 -3.41 -0.41
N ALA A 65 8.10 -4.39 -1.19
CA ALA A 65 7.31 -5.57 -1.55
C ALA A 65 7.01 -6.45 -0.33
N LYS A 66 7.97 -6.60 0.60
CA LYS A 66 7.76 -7.34 1.85
C LYS A 66 6.76 -6.64 2.76
N GLU A 67 6.86 -5.32 2.89
CA GLU A 67 5.93 -4.49 3.66
C GLU A 67 4.52 -4.52 3.08
N ALA A 68 4.37 -4.38 1.76
CA ALA A 68 3.10 -4.54 1.06
C ALA A 68 2.52 -5.94 1.27
N LYS A 69 3.35 -6.99 1.10
CA LYS A 69 2.93 -8.39 1.30
C LYS A 69 2.49 -8.64 2.75
N SER A 70 3.19 -8.09 3.73
CA SER A 70 2.82 -8.15 5.15
C SER A 70 1.54 -7.38 5.46
N ALA A 71 1.32 -6.21 4.85
CA ALA A 71 0.08 -5.45 4.99
C ALA A 71 -1.13 -6.17 4.38
N THR A 72 -0.92 -6.91 3.28
CA THR A 72 -1.97 -7.73 2.62
C THR A 72 -2.08 -9.16 3.17
N ALA A 73 -1.18 -9.63 4.02
CA ALA A 73 -1.18 -11.01 4.51
C ALA A 73 -2.44 -11.36 5.33
N GLY A 74 -3.12 -10.36 5.90
CA GLY A 74 -4.42 -10.51 6.56
C GLY A 74 -5.64 -10.43 5.62
N PHE A 75 -5.44 -10.09 4.34
CA PHE A 75 -6.49 -9.90 3.33
C PHE A 75 -6.32 -10.91 2.20
N THR A 76 -6.40 -12.20 2.52
CA THR A 76 -6.52 -13.25 1.50
C THR A 76 -8.00 -13.52 1.25
N ILE A 77 -8.45 -13.30 0.01
CA ILE A 77 -9.80 -13.70 -0.40
C ILE A 77 -9.82 -15.23 -0.43
N PRO A 78 -10.70 -15.90 0.34
CA PRO A 78 -10.78 -17.36 0.32
C PRO A 78 -11.09 -17.88 -1.09
N MET A 79 -10.40 -18.96 -1.50
CA MET A 79 -10.60 -19.57 -2.82
C MET A 79 -11.82 -20.52 -2.84
N GLU A 80 -12.16 -21.11 -1.70
CA GLU A 80 -13.32 -21.99 -1.54
C GLU A 80 -14.64 -21.21 -1.62
N THR A 81 -15.61 -21.73 -2.36
CA THR A 81 -16.88 -21.03 -2.67
C THR A 81 -17.66 -20.61 -1.42
N LYS A 82 -17.82 -21.52 -0.44
CA LYS A 82 -18.53 -21.25 0.82
C LYS A 82 -17.80 -20.27 1.73
N GLU A 83 -16.47 -20.37 1.78
CA GLU A 83 -15.63 -19.46 2.58
C GLU A 83 -15.61 -18.06 1.97
N LYS A 84 -15.60 -17.99 0.63
CA LYS A 84 -15.71 -16.76 -0.14
C LYS A 84 -17.04 -16.05 0.13
N GLU A 85 -18.17 -16.76 0.05
CA GLU A 85 -19.48 -16.19 0.39
C GLU A 85 -19.52 -15.68 1.84
N SER A 86 -19.01 -16.45 2.79
CA SER A 86 -18.94 -16.05 4.20
C SER A 86 -18.06 -14.83 4.41
N PHE A 87 -16.92 -14.75 3.72
CA PHE A 87 -16.02 -13.60 3.73
C PHE A 87 -16.70 -12.34 3.18
N PHE A 88 -17.31 -12.42 2.00
CA PHE A 88 -18.02 -11.27 1.40
C PHE A 88 -19.23 -10.86 2.24
N LYS A 89 -19.93 -11.81 2.86
CA LYS A 89 -21.04 -11.50 3.78
C LYS A 89 -20.55 -10.77 5.02
N ARG A 90 -19.48 -11.24 5.67
CA ARG A 90 -18.87 -10.56 6.82
C ARG A 90 -18.39 -9.16 6.45
N MET A 91 -17.74 -9.02 5.31
CA MET A 91 -17.28 -7.73 4.81
C MET A 91 -18.45 -6.78 4.51
N LYS A 92 -19.51 -7.28 3.86
CA LYS A 92 -20.73 -6.50 3.63
C LYS A 92 -21.32 -6.01 4.96
N ASN A 93 -21.45 -6.91 5.94
CA ASN A 93 -21.98 -6.59 7.25
C ASN A 93 -21.12 -5.52 7.96
N GLU A 94 -19.80 -5.66 7.92
CA GLU A 94 -18.88 -4.67 8.52
C GLU A 94 -19.05 -3.29 7.87
N ILE A 95 -19.13 -3.24 6.54
CA ILE A 95 -19.35 -1.99 5.79
C ILE A 95 -20.71 -1.38 6.14
N THR A 96 -21.78 -2.19 6.17
CA THR A 96 -23.12 -1.69 6.53
C THR A 96 -23.18 -1.20 7.97
N THR A 97 -22.47 -1.87 8.87
CA THR A 97 -22.40 -1.48 10.28
C THR A 97 -21.61 -0.20 10.48
N GLN A 98 -20.50 -0.04 9.77
CA GLN A 98 -19.74 1.19 9.80
C GLN A 98 -20.57 2.35 9.23
N ALA A 99 -21.26 2.14 8.11
CA ALA A 99 -22.19 3.12 7.54
C ALA A 99 -23.32 3.48 8.51
N ALA A 100 -23.87 2.51 9.25
CA ALA A 100 -24.89 2.78 10.26
C ALA A 100 -24.33 3.55 11.47
N LYS A 101 -23.12 3.22 11.95
CA LYS A 101 -22.44 3.98 13.02
C LYS A 101 -22.15 5.42 12.61
N ASP A 102 -21.83 5.64 11.34
CA ASP A 102 -21.53 6.95 10.77
C ASP A 102 -22.79 7.73 10.37
N SER A 103 -23.96 7.09 10.34
CA SER A 103 -25.23 7.71 9.93
C SER A 103 -25.73 8.81 10.87
N GLY A 104 -25.15 8.93 12.07
CA GLY A 104 -25.31 10.11 12.91
C GLY A 104 -25.42 9.80 14.41
N PRO A 105 -25.79 10.82 15.21
CA PRO A 105 -25.84 10.71 16.66
C PRO A 105 -26.77 9.61 17.19
N TRP A 106 -27.82 9.24 16.47
CA TRP A 106 -28.74 8.15 16.87
C TRP A 106 -28.03 6.79 16.99
N ALA A 107 -26.91 6.56 16.30
CA ALA A 107 -26.17 5.31 16.39
C ALA A 107 -25.38 5.17 17.72
N LYS A 108 -25.48 6.15 18.63
CA LYS A 108 -24.81 6.13 19.94
C LYS A 108 -25.83 5.98 21.07
N LYS A 109 -25.58 5.04 21.98
CA LYS A 109 -26.41 4.83 23.18
C LYS A 109 -26.53 6.08 24.06
N SER A 110 -25.47 6.89 24.14
CA SER A 110 -25.46 8.13 24.92
C SER A 110 -26.47 9.17 24.42
N SER A 111 -26.71 9.24 23.11
CA SER A 111 -27.67 10.17 22.52
C SER A 111 -29.11 9.80 22.91
N TRP A 112 -29.43 8.50 22.94
CA TRP A 112 -30.75 8.02 23.36
C TRP A 112 -31.02 8.26 24.85
N ALA A 113 -30.00 8.24 25.70
CA ALA A 113 -30.16 8.57 27.12
C ALA A 113 -30.59 10.03 27.37
N LEU A 114 -30.40 10.92 26.39
CA LEU A 114 -30.86 12.30 26.45
C LEU A 114 -32.33 12.46 26.02
N ILE A 115 -32.90 11.45 25.37
CA ILE A 115 -34.30 11.48 24.91
C ILE A 115 -35.22 11.24 26.09
N LYS A 116 -36.21 12.12 26.22
CA LYS A 116 -37.22 12.11 27.28
C LYS A 116 -38.58 12.47 26.69
N ARG A 117 -39.63 12.16 27.45
CA ARG A 117 -40.99 12.63 27.12
C ARG A 117 -41.03 14.16 27.09
N ASN A 118 -41.96 14.70 26.31
CA ASN A 118 -42.22 16.13 26.16
C ASN A 118 -41.12 16.96 25.45
N LEU A 119 -40.12 16.31 24.84
CA LEU A 119 -39.20 17.00 23.92
C LEU A 119 -39.92 17.37 22.62
N THR A 120 -39.50 18.47 22.01
CA THR A 120 -39.97 18.91 20.69
C THR A 120 -39.29 18.12 19.57
N ARG A 121 -39.89 18.11 18.37
CA ARG A 121 -39.26 17.50 17.18
C ARG A 121 -37.89 18.11 16.86
N ALA A 122 -37.72 19.41 17.06
CA ALA A 122 -36.46 20.10 16.84
C ALA A 122 -35.37 19.64 17.81
N GLU A 123 -35.71 19.51 19.11
CA GLU A 123 -34.78 19.00 20.11
C GLU A 123 -34.36 17.55 19.84
N VAL A 124 -35.31 16.70 19.42
CA VAL A 124 -35.00 15.31 19.04
C VAL A 124 -34.03 15.26 17.87
N ARG A 125 -34.23 16.07 16.82
CA ARG A 125 -33.30 16.14 15.68
C ARG A 125 -31.93 16.68 16.07
N ARG A 126 -31.86 17.61 17.03
CA ARG A 126 -30.58 18.10 17.57
C ARG A 126 -29.82 17.00 18.31
N ILE A 127 -30.52 16.09 18.98
CA ILE A 127 -29.93 15.01 19.78
C ILE A 127 -29.57 13.79 18.92
N LEU A 128 -30.50 13.30 18.10
CA LEU A 128 -30.36 12.05 17.34
C LEU A 128 -29.95 12.27 15.88
N GLY A 129 -30.08 13.49 15.36
CA GLY A 129 -29.96 13.78 13.94
C GLY A 129 -31.27 13.56 13.18
N ASN A 130 -31.18 13.60 11.85
CA ASN A 130 -32.33 13.44 10.98
C ASN A 130 -32.82 11.98 10.96
N PRO A 131 -34.13 11.74 11.04
CA PRO A 131 -34.68 10.39 10.92
C PRO A 131 -34.57 9.87 9.48
N HIS A 132 -34.38 8.56 9.31
CA HIS A 132 -34.37 7.95 7.98
C HIS A 132 -35.76 7.94 7.34
N LYS A 133 -36.79 7.70 8.15
CA LYS A 133 -38.18 7.71 7.69
C LYS A 133 -39.04 8.44 8.70
N VAL A 134 -40.02 9.16 8.18
CA VAL A 134 -41.04 9.85 8.97
C VAL A 134 -42.39 9.30 8.53
N LYS A 135 -43.13 8.69 9.46
CA LYS A 135 -44.46 8.14 9.21
C LYS A 135 -45.51 8.97 9.93
N ILE A 136 -46.61 9.27 9.26
CA ILE A 136 -47.81 9.82 9.91
C ILE A 136 -48.62 8.62 10.39
N ASN A 137 -49.15 8.70 11.61
CA ASN A 137 -49.99 7.65 12.16
C ASN A 137 -51.46 8.11 12.20
N ASN A 138 -52.39 7.17 12.05
CA ASN A 138 -53.83 7.44 12.08
C ASN A 138 -54.42 7.33 13.49
N ASP A 139 -53.59 7.01 14.50
CA ASP A 139 -53.99 6.95 15.89
C ASP A 139 -54.20 8.39 16.43
N PRO A 140 -55.34 8.72 17.06
CA PRO A 140 -55.58 10.04 17.64
C PRO A 140 -54.60 10.43 18.75
N ARG A 141 -53.77 9.50 19.25
CA ARG A 141 -52.74 9.74 20.27
C ARG A 141 -51.34 9.93 19.70
N ILE A 142 -51.13 9.72 18.40
CA ILE A 142 -49.81 9.80 17.75
C ILE A 142 -49.97 10.46 16.38
N ASP A 143 -49.37 11.62 16.19
CA ASP A 143 -49.43 12.33 14.92
C ASP A 143 -48.33 11.85 13.97
N GLN A 144 -47.13 11.62 14.49
CA GLN A 144 -45.94 11.36 13.69
C GLN A 144 -44.94 10.46 14.40
N ILE A 145 -44.27 9.60 13.65
CA ILE A 145 -43.26 8.67 14.15
C ILE A 145 -41.96 8.88 13.36
N TYR A 146 -40.88 9.14 14.08
CA TYR A 146 -39.53 9.15 13.54
C TYR A 146 -38.93 7.77 13.65
N HIS A 147 -38.38 7.31 12.54
CA HIS A 147 -37.80 5.99 12.42
C HIS A 147 -36.31 6.11 12.11
N TYR A 148 -35.52 5.53 13.01
CA TYR A 148 -34.09 5.35 12.89
C TYR A 148 -33.84 3.85 12.76
N SER A 149 -32.99 3.44 11.83
CA SER A 149 -32.83 2.03 11.45
C SER A 149 -31.44 1.83 10.88
N GLY A 150 -30.80 0.74 11.25
CA GLY A 150 -29.46 0.39 10.77
C GLY A 150 -28.89 -0.79 11.52
N ASP A 151 -28.02 -1.56 10.88
CA ASP A 151 -27.27 -2.65 11.52
C ASP A 151 -26.16 -2.03 12.37
N LEU A 152 -26.20 -2.16 13.70
CA LEU A 152 -25.21 -1.54 14.60
C LEU A 152 -24.22 -2.56 15.15
N ASP A 153 -24.54 -3.84 15.09
CA ASP A 153 -23.82 -4.97 15.68
C ASP A 153 -23.24 -5.95 14.63
N ALA A 154 -23.38 -5.67 13.34
CA ALA A 154 -22.86 -6.46 12.22
C ALA A 154 -23.42 -7.89 12.15
N ASP A 155 -24.56 -8.13 12.80
CA ASP A 155 -25.25 -9.41 12.79
C ASP A 155 -26.11 -9.60 11.51
N GLY A 156 -26.25 -8.53 10.70
CA GLY A 156 -27.07 -8.49 9.51
C GLY A 156 -28.55 -8.20 9.77
N LYS A 157 -28.93 -7.84 11.01
CA LYS A 157 -30.27 -7.42 11.39
C LYS A 157 -30.29 -5.92 11.68
N GLU A 158 -31.35 -5.26 11.26
CA GLU A 158 -31.50 -3.82 11.53
C GLU A 158 -31.94 -3.60 12.98
N ASN A 159 -31.19 -2.76 13.68
CA ASN A 159 -31.59 -2.22 14.98
C ASN A 159 -32.48 -0.99 14.72
N VAL A 160 -33.65 -0.97 15.37
CA VAL A 160 -34.69 0.01 15.11
C VAL A 160 -34.92 0.89 16.33
N GLY A 161 -34.81 2.19 16.12
CA GLY A 161 -35.18 3.23 17.08
C GLY A 161 -36.43 3.98 16.61
N LEU A 162 -37.40 4.14 17.50
CA LEU A 162 -38.67 4.84 17.21
C LEU A 162 -38.88 5.99 18.17
N VAL A 163 -39.34 7.13 17.67
CA VAL A 163 -39.79 8.25 18.50
C VAL A 163 -41.18 8.68 18.03
N GLN A 164 -42.16 8.58 18.91
CA GLN A 164 -43.56 8.90 18.65
C GLN A 164 -43.90 10.29 19.19
N PHE A 165 -44.57 11.08 18.36
CA PHE A 165 -44.94 12.45 18.66
C PHE A 165 -46.45 12.66 18.66
N PHE A 166 -46.93 13.52 19.55
CA PHE A 166 -48.29 14.05 19.59
C PHE A 166 -48.22 15.54 19.90
N LYS A 167 -48.90 16.37 19.11
CA LYS A 167 -48.88 17.84 19.23
C LYS A 167 -47.46 18.40 19.36
N ASP A 168 -46.56 17.96 18.48
CA ASP A 168 -45.14 18.33 18.45
C ASP A 168 -44.28 17.80 19.62
N ARG A 169 -44.84 17.01 20.53
CA ARG A 169 -44.15 16.54 21.74
C ARG A 169 -43.93 15.03 21.73
N VAL A 170 -42.78 14.57 22.23
CA VAL A 170 -42.48 13.14 22.40
C VAL A 170 -43.42 12.52 23.44
N VAL A 171 -44.18 11.51 23.04
CA VAL A 171 -45.07 10.73 23.93
C VAL A 171 -44.38 9.45 24.38
N SER A 172 -43.76 8.75 23.43
CA SER A 172 -43.09 7.47 23.64
C SER A 172 -41.88 7.37 22.72
N PHE A 173 -40.89 6.60 23.14
CA PHE A 173 -39.73 6.28 22.32
C PHE A 173 -39.27 4.87 22.64
N GLN A 174 -38.65 4.22 21.66
CA GLN A 174 -38.01 2.93 21.77
C GLN A 174 -36.57 3.08 21.29
N SER A 175 -35.63 2.77 22.18
CA SER A 175 -34.20 2.80 21.88
C SER A 175 -33.79 1.52 21.15
N PRO A 176 -32.92 1.60 20.13
CA PRO A 176 -32.37 0.41 19.48
C PRO A 176 -31.43 -0.40 20.40
N PHE A 177 -31.07 0.16 21.56
CA PHE A 177 -30.15 -0.45 22.53
C PHE A 177 -30.83 -1.09 23.74
N GLU A 178 -32.15 -0.95 23.85
CA GLU A 178 -32.95 -1.56 24.92
C GLU A 178 -33.65 -2.79 24.33
N LYS A 179 -33.28 -3.97 24.83
CA LYS A 179 -33.91 -5.26 24.51
C LYS A 179 -34.94 -5.61 25.58
#